data_AF-A0A538HDP1-F1
#
_entry.id   AF-A0A538HDP1-F1
#
_cell.length_a   1.000
_cell.length_b   1.000
_cell.length_c   1.000
_cell.angle_alpha   90.00
_cell.angle_beta   90.00
_cell.angle_gamma   90.00
#
_symmetry.space_group_name_H-M   'P 1'
#
loop_
_entity.id
_entity.type
_entity.pdbx_description
1 polymer ?
#
loop_
_entity_poly.entity_id
_entity_poly.type
_entity_poly.pdbx_seq_one_letter_code
_entity_poly.pdbx_strand_id
1 'polypeptide(L)'
;LTLVRLALIPVFVGLVLASDQGHSWPAAIVFGVAAITDQVDGFLARRWRVESQFGKVADPLADRLMIDAAVILLWHAGRLPWVALVIPARDVVLVAGYRLVVERGYELAVNLAGKAATWLLYAALAFVMVTHHGDRWPLWLFWAGVVLAAAAVAGYLAKARREVKTS
;
A
#
# COMPACT_ATOMS: atom_id res chain seq x y z
N LEU A 1 8.25 -16.75 -0.63
CA LEU A 1 6.93 -16.16 -0.33
C LEU A 1 6.45 -15.18 -1.40
N THR A 2 7.30 -14.31 -1.91
CA THR A 2 7.01 -13.36 -3.00
C THR A 2 6.22 -13.96 -4.16
N LEU A 3 6.60 -15.17 -4.61
CA LEU A 3 5.90 -15.90 -5.69
C LEU A 3 4.46 -16.28 -5.33
N VAL A 4 4.23 -16.70 -4.08
CA VAL A 4 2.88 -17.01 -3.58
C VAL A 4 2.03 -15.75 -3.56
N ARG A 5 2.60 -14.61 -3.12
CA ARG A 5 1.91 -13.32 -3.14
C ARG A 5 1.59 -12.87 -4.56
N LEU A 6 2.55 -13.00 -5.47
CA LEU A 6 2.34 -12.66 -6.87
C LEU A 6 1.24 -13.52 -7.51
N ALA A 7 1.14 -14.80 -7.12
CA ALA A 7 0.06 -15.69 -7.52
C ALA A 7 -1.28 -15.37 -6.85
N LEU A 8 -1.28 -14.79 -5.64
CA LEU A 8 -2.50 -14.35 -4.95
C LEU A 8 -3.12 -13.10 -5.59
N ILE A 9 -2.35 -12.26 -6.27
CA ILE A 9 -2.86 -11.05 -6.96
C ILE A 9 -3.96 -11.40 -7.99
N PRO A 10 -3.72 -12.27 -8.99
CA PRO A 10 -4.76 -12.61 -9.97
C PRO A 10 -5.96 -13.33 -9.32
N VAL A 11 -5.75 -14.12 -8.26
CA VAL A 11 -6.85 -14.73 -7.50
C VAL A 11 -7.70 -13.65 -6.82
N PHE A 12 -7.06 -12.69 -6.16
CA PHE A 12 -7.72 -11.55 -5.54
C PHE A 12 -8.51 -10.73 -6.57
N VAL A 13 -7.90 -10.39 -7.70
CA VAL A 13 -8.56 -9.66 -8.79
C VAL A 13 -9.78 -10.42 -9.29
N GLY A 14 -9.65 -11.73 -9.54
CA GLY A 14 -10.75 -12.59 -9.95
C GLY A 14 -11.90 -12.63 -8.93
N LEU A 15 -11.59 -12.71 -7.64
CA LEU A 15 -12.59 -12.72 -6.56
C LEU A 15 -13.34 -11.40 -6.40
N VAL A 16 -12.69 -10.27 -6.67
CA VAL A 16 -13.35 -8.96 -6.65
C VAL A 16 -14.20 -8.77 -7.90
N LEU A 17 -13.70 -9.15 -9.09
CA LEU A 17 -14.46 -9.07 -10.35
C LEU A 17 -15.67 -10.02 -10.37
N ALA A 18 -15.55 -11.20 -9.75
CA ALA A 18 -16.65 -12.15 -9.61
C ALA A 18 -17.68 -11.73 -8.54
N SER A 19 -17.36 -10.71 -7.74
CA SER A 19 -18.27 -10.22 -6.70
C SER A 19 -19.17 -9.12 -7.24
N ASP A 20 -20.47 -9.24 -6.97
CA ASP A 20 -21.41 -8.18 -7.29
C ASP A 20 -21.12 -6.96 -6.40
N GLN A 21 -20.80 -5.83 -7.05
CA GLN A 21 -20.62 -4.52 -6.41
C GLN A 21 -19.39 -4.41 -5.48
N GLY A 22 -18.35 -5.20 -5.71
CA GLY A 22 -17.07 -5.12 -4.97
C GLY A 22 -17.15 -5.63 -3.53
N HIS A 23 -18.16 -6.46 -3.23
CA HIS A 23 -18.43 -6.99 -1.91
C HIS A 23 -18.05 -8.47 -1.84
N SER A 24 -16.90 -8.77 -1.24
CA SER A 24 -16.36 -10.12 -1.29
C SER A 24 -15.60 -10.44 -0.02
N TRP A 25 -16.26 -11.20 0.87
CA TRP A 25 -15.60 -11.84 2.01
C TRP A 25 -14.37 -12.66 1.59
N PRO A 26 -14.43 -13.48 0.50
CA PRO A 26 -13.25 -14.16 -0.01
C PRO A 26 -12.11 -13.20 -0.41
N ALA A 27 -12.41 -12.10 -1.11
CA ALA A 27 -11.38 -11.15 -1.51
C ALA A 27 -10.74 -10.44 -0.30
N ALA A 28 -11.55 -10.08 0.70
CA ALA A 28 -11.06 -9.48 1.93
C ALA A 28 -10.15 -10.43 2.72
N ILE A 29 -10.51 -11.72 2.80
CA ILE A 29 -9.68 -12.73 3.44
C ILE A 29 -8.36 -12.89 2.69
N VAL A 30 -8.39 -12.99 1.37
CA VAL A 30 -7.17 -13.11 0.55
C VAL A 30 -6.28 -11.89 0.71
N PHE A 31 -6.85 -10.68 0.66
CA PHE A 31 -6.13 -9.43 0.86
C PHE A 31 -5.52 -9.34 2.27
N GLY A 32 -6.30 -9.68 3.30
CA GLY A 32 -5.85 -9.68 4.69
C GLY A 32 -4.73 -10.70 4.95
N VAL A 33 -4.88 -11.92 4.43
CA VAL A 33 -3.83 -12.95 4.50
C VAL A 33 -2.58 -12.46 3.79
N ALA A 34 -2.69 -11.94 2.57
CA ALA A 34 -1.54 -11.43 1.82
C ALA A 34 -0.79 -10.31 2.58
N ALA A 35 -1.53 -9.38 3.21
CA ALA A 35 -0.97 -8.30 4.00
C ALA A 35 -0.29 -8.79 5.30
N ILE A 36 -0.89 -9.74 6.02
CA ILE A 36 -0.31 -10.30 7.26
C ILE A 36 0.93 -11.13 6.94
N THR A 37 0.87 -11.96 5.91
CA THR A 37 1.99 -12.82 5.53
C THR A 37 3.20 -11.98 5.11
N ASP A 38 3.01 -10.86 4.40
CA ASP A 38 4.10 -9.92 4.11
C ASP A 38 4.80 -9.38 5.36
N GLN A 39 3.99 -8.92 6.30
CA GLN A 39 4.43 -8.35 7.56
C GLN A 39 5.28 -9.33 8.37
N VAL A 40 4.83 -10.59 8.46
CA VAL A 40 5.52 -11.66 9.19
C VAL A 40 6.82 -12.03 8.49
N ASP A 41 6.79 -12.23 7.17
CA ASP A 41 7.98 -12.64 6.42
C ASP A 41 9.02 -11.52 6.32
N GLY A 42 8.60 -10.26 6.17
CA GLY A 42 9.52 -9.12 6.24
C GLY A 42 10.17 -8.99 7.62
N PHE A 43 9.46 -9.34 8.70
CA PHE A 43 10.03 -9.38 10.04
C PHE A 43 11.04 -10.53 10.20
N LEU A 44 10.70 -11.73 9.72
CA LEU A 44 11.56 -12.93 9.78
C LEU A 44 12.81 -12.80 8.90
N ALA A 45 12.68 -12.28 7.68
CA ALA A 45 13.78 -12.06 6.75
C ALA A 45 14.82 -11.07 7.33
N ARG A 46 14.35 -9.97 7.95
CA ARG A 46 15.22 -9.02 8.68
C ARG A 46 15.88 -9.66 9.89
N ARG A 47 15.16 -10.52 10.63
CA ARG A 47 15.68 -11.24 11.80
C ARG A 47 16.79 -12.22 11.42
N TRP A 48 16.68 -12.88 10.27
CA TRP A 48 17.61 -13.93 9.84
C TRP A 48 18.66 -13.48 8.82
N ARG A 49 18.61 -12.25 8.32
CA ARG A 49 19.52 -11.73 7.27
C ARG A 49 19.56 -12.59 5.99
N VAL A 50 18.54 -13.40 5.76
CA VAL A 50 18.39 -14.23 4.57
C VAL A 50 17.48 -13.48 3.58
N GLU A 51 18.00 -12.41 2.99
CA GLU A 51 17.33 -11.69 1.90
C GLU A 51 18.10 -11.91 0.59
N SER A 52 17.44 -12.52 -0.39
CA SER A 52 18.01 -12.60 -1.74
C SER A 52 17.92 -11.25 -2.44
N GLN A 53 18.88 -10.93 -3.32
CA GLN A 53 18.88 -9.69 -4.12
C GLN A 53 17.60 -9.57 -4.96
N PHE A 54 17.05 -10.69 -5.42
CA PHE A 54 15.78 -10.75 -6.13
C PHE A 54 14.58 -10.39 -5.22
N GLY A 55 14.51 -10.98 -4.02
CA GLY A 55 13.45 -10.71 -3.04
C GLY A 55 13.41 -9.24 -2.61
N LYS A 56 14.57 -8.61 -2.41
CA LYS A 56 14.68 -7.19 -2.05
C LYS A 56 13.98 -6.23 -3.01
N VAL A 57 13.89 -6.58 -4.29
CA VAL A 57 13.24 -5.76 -5.31
C VAL A 57 11.81 -6.25 -5.59
N ALA A 58 11.61 -7.57 -5.61
CA ALA A 58 10.33 -8.18 -5.94
C ALA A 58 9.30 -8.03 -4.81
N ASP A 59 9.70 -8.08 -3.54
CA ASP A 59 8.79 -7.96 -2.40
C ASP A 59 8.10 -6.59 -2.33
N PRO A 60 8.81 -5.44 -2.39
CA PRO A 60 8.16 -4.13 -2.40
C PRO A 60 7.31 -3.87 -3.64
N LEU A 61 7.67 -4.48 -4.78
CA LEU A 61 6.91 -4.35 -6.02
C LEU A 61 5.58 -5.11 -5.92
N ALA A 62 5.62 -6.37 -5.46
CA ALA A 62 4.44 -7.20 -5.32
C ALA A 62 3.46 -6.63 -4.27
N ASP A 63 3.98 -6.02 -3.20
CA ASP A 63 3.18 -5.33 -2.18
C ASP A 63 2.39 -4.15 -2.80
N ARG A 64 3.08 -3.24 -3.50
CA ARG A 64 2.43 -2.09 -4.17
C ARG A 64 1.38 -2.52 -5.19
N LEU A 65 1.69 -3.51 -6.01
CA LEU A 65 0.76 -4.02 -7.03
C LEU A 65 -0.54 -4.57 -6.43
N MET A 66 -0.48 -5.22 -5.27
CA MET A 66 -1.69 -5.73 -4.59
C MET A 66 -2.59 -4.58 -4.12
N ILE A 67 -2.00 -3.55 -3.52
CA ILE A 67 -2.72 -2.35 -3.03
C ILE A 67 -3.31 -1.59 -4.21
N ASP A 68 -2.53 -1.40 -5.26
CA ASP A 68 -2.94 -0.68 -6.47
C ASP A 68 -4.12 -1.39 -7.14
N ALA A 69 -4.04 -2.71 -7.27
CA ALA A 69 -5.14 -3.53 -7.77
C ALA A 69 -6.39 -3.38 -6.89
N ALA A 70 -6.24 -3.47 -5.57
CA ALA A 70 -7.36 -3.30 -4.63
C ALA A 70 -8.01 -1.92 -4.76
N VAL A 71 -7.22 -0.85 -4.82
CA VAL A 71 -7.70 0.53 -4.96
C VAL A 71 -8.44 0.74 -6.27
N ILE A 72 -7.87 0.28 -7.39
CA ILE A 72 -8.46 0.44 -8.73
C ILE A 72 -9.79 -0.32 -8.80
N LEU A 73 -9.84 -1.56 -8.33
CA LEU A 73 -11.05 -2.38 -8.35
C LEU A 73 -12.15 -1.82 -7.44
N LEU A 74 -11.80 -1.37 -6.24
CA LEU A 74 -12.77 -0.76 -5.32
C LEU A 74 -13.28 0.59 -5.82
N TRP A 75 -12.43 1.39 -6.47
CA TRP A 75 -12.86 2.60 -7.15
C TRP A 75 -13.81 2.28 -8.30
N HIS A 76 -13.48 1.28 -9.14
CA HIS A 76 -14.34 0.84 -10.23
C HIS A 76 -15.70 0.33 -9.74
N ALA A 77 -15.72 -0.35 -8.59
CA ALA A 77 -16.93 -0.81 -7.92
C ALA A 77 -17.72 0.32 -7.21
N GLY A 78 -17.29 1.58 -7.31
CA GLY A 78 -17.94 2.75 -6.69
C GLY A 78 -17.77 2.83 -5.16
N ARG A 79 -16.89 2.00 -4.57
CA ARG A 79 -16.67 1.91 -3.12
C ARG A 79 -15.68 2.94 -2.60
N LEU A 80 -14.76 3.39 -3.44
CA LEU A 80 -13.76 4.40 -3.11
C LEU A 80 -13.95 5.66 -3.96
N PRO A 81 -13.68 6.85 -3.39
CA PRO A 81 -13.66 8.09 -4.17
C PRO A 81 -12.50 8.06 -5.17
N TRP A 82 -12.61 8.84 -6.26
CA TRP A 82 -11.55 9.00 -7.26
C TRP A 82 -10.20 9.44 -6.66
N VAL A 83 -10.22 10.08 -5.49
CA VAL A 83 -9.02 10.48 -4.74
C VAL A 83 -8.14 9.29 -4.38
N ALA A 84 -8.71 8.08 -4.25
CA ALA A 84 -7.94 6.87 -4.02
C ALA A 84 -6.97 6.54 -5.18
N LEU A 85 -7.29 6.94 -6.42
CA LEU A 85 -6.40 6.73 -7.57
C LEU A 85 -5.06 7.50 -7.47
N VAL A 86 -4.95 8.46 -6.55
CA VAL A 86 -3.68 9.12 -6.25
C VAL A 86 -2.65 8.14 -5.68
N ILE A 87 -3.08 7.07 -4.99
CA ILE A 87 -2.20 6.05 -4.43
C ILE A 87 -1.43 5.30 -5.53
N PRO A 88 -2.08 4.61 -6.49
CA PRO A 88 -1.37 3.95 -7.58
C PRO A 88 -0.62 4.94 -8.46
N ALA A 89 -1.16 6.15 -8.69
CA ALA A 89 -0.44 7.17 -9.45
C ALA A 89 0.88 7.57 -8.77
N ARG A 90 0.87 7.80 -7.46
CA ARG A 90 2.07 8.07 -6.65
C ARG A 90 3.04 6.90 -6.71
N ASP A 91 2.56 5.68 -6.58
CA ASP A 91 3.41 4.49 -6.51
C ASP A 91 4.09 4.22 -7.85
N VAL A 92 3.41 4.43 -8.98
CA VAL A 92 4.02 4.41 -10.33
C VAL A 92 5.11 5.47 -10.45
N VAL A 93 4.86 6.71 -10.01
CA VAL A 93 5.86 7.79 -10.00
C VAL A 93 7.06 7.42 -9.12
N LEU A 94 6.83 6.83 -7.95
CA LEU A 94 7.89 6.39 -7.06
C LEU A 94 8.70 5.25 -7.68
N VAL A 95 8.07 4.25 -8.32
CA VAL A 95 8.77 3.14 -8.97
C VAL A 95 9.59 3.65 -10.17
N ALA A 96 9.01 4.53 -10.99
CA ALA A 96 9.71 5.16 -12.12
C ALA A 96 10.87 6.04 -11.65
N GLY A 97 10.66 6.84 -10.61
CA GLY A 97 11.67 7.72 -10.02
C GLY A 97 12.74 6.99 -9.22
N TYR A 98 12.44 5.82 -8.65
CA TYR A 98 13.38 5.03 -7.85
C TYR A 98 14.63 4.67 -8.64
N ARG A 99 14.50 4.31 -9.93
CA ARG A 99 15.64 4.07 -10.83
C ARG A 99 16.61 5.26 -10.90
N LEU A 100 16.09 6.49 -10.87
CA LEU A 100 16.89 7.73 -10.95
C LEU A 100 17.46 8.16 -9.59
N VAL A 101 16.80 7.79 -8.49
CA VAL A 101 17.16 8.23 -7.13
C VAL A 101 18.12 7.26 -6.44
N VAL A 102 18.02 5.95 -6.73
CA VAL A 102 18.93 4.92 -6.18
C VAL A 102 20.37 5.15 -6.60
N GLU A 103 20.62 5.61 -7.83
CA GLU A 103 21.96 6.00 -8.29
C GLU A 103 22.56 7.17 -7.48
N ARG A 104 21.73 7.91 -6.74
CA ARG A 104 22.14 9.08 -5.94
C ARG A 104 22.17 8.82 -4.42
N GLY A 105 21.93 7.58 -3.97
CA GLY A 105 22.13 7.19 -2.57
C GLY A 105 21.15 7.81 -1.56
N TYR A 106 19.98 8.29 -2.00
CA TYR A 106 19.01 8.92 -1.10
C TYR A 106 18.22 7.86 -0.31
N GLU A 107 18.51 7.74 0.98
CA GLU A 107 17.68 6.99 1.92
C GLU A 107 16.46 7.84 2.32
N LEU A 108 15.28 7.52 1.77
CA LEU A 108 14.02 8.05 2.27
C LEU A 108 13.79 7.48 3.68
N ALA A 109 14.21 8.24 4.70
CA ALA A 109 13.97 7.89 6.09
C ALA A 109 12.45 7.80 6.33
N VAL A 110 11.95 6.56 6.43
CA VAL A 110 10.53 6.29 6.64
C VAL A 110 10.15 6.72 8.05
N ASN A 111 9.45 7.85 8.16
CA ASN A 111 8.97 8.36 9.43
C ASN A 111 7.86 7.45 9.99
N LEU A 112 7.77 7.30 11.31
CA LEU A 112 6.74 6.51 12.00
C LEU A 112 5.31 6.87 11.53
N ALA A 113 5.07 8.16 11.26
CA ALA A 113 3.80 8.65 10.72
C ALA A 113 3.44 8.08 9.33
N GLY A 114 4.43 7.92 8.44
CA GLY A 114 4.22 7.32 7.13
C GLY A 114 3.87 5.84 7.24
N LYS A 115 4.52 5.13 8.16
CA LYS A 115 4.21 3.71 8.44
C LYS A 115 2.79 3.57 8.98
N ALA A 116 2.41 4.39 9.96
CA ALA A 116 1.05 4.39 10.51
C ALA A 116 -0.02 4.72 9.46
N ALA A 117 0.26 5.65 8.54
CA ALA A 117 -0.64 5.98 7.44
C ALA A 117 -0.89 4.78 6.51
N THR A 118 0.16 4.04 6.12
CA THR A 118 0.04 2.84 5.30
C THR A 118 -0.80 1.76 5.99
N TRP A 119 -0.55 1.52 7.28
CA TRP A 119 -1.34 0.58 8.07
C TRP A 119 -2.82 0.93 8.13
N LEU A 120 -3.13 2.22 8.32
CA LEU A 120 -4.50 2.71 8.35
C LEU A 120 -5.17 2.56 6.99
N LEU A 121 -4.42 2.74 5.90
CA LEU A 121 -4.88 2.52 4.54
C LEU A 121 -5.18 1.04 4.29
N TYR A 122 -4.33 0.11 4.74
CA TYR A 122 -4.57 -1.33 4.61
C TYR A 122 -5.81 -1.77 5.37
N ALA A 123 -5.95 -1.28 6.61
CA ALA A 123 -7.15 -1.52 7.40
C ALA A 123 -8.39 -0.98 6.69
N ALA A 124 -8.33 0.26 6.18
CA ALA A 124 -9.44 0.86 5.45
C ALA A 124 -9.84 0.04 4.22
N LEU A 125 -8.89 -0.38 3.38
CA LEU A 125 -9.15 -1.19 2.19
C LEU A 125 -9.78 -2.55 2.57
N ALA A 126 -9.21 -3.23 3.58
CA ALA A 126 -9.76 -4.49 4.07
C ALA A 126 -11.20 -4.33 4.58
N PHE A 127 -11.48 -3.27 5.35
CA PHE A 127 -12.82 -3.01 5.86
C PHE A 127 -13.81 -2.61 4.76
N VAL A 128 -13.39 -1.83 3.75
CA VAL A 128 -14.23 -1.49 2.58
C VAL A 128 -14.65 -2.76 1.83
N MET A 129 -13.79 -3.78 1.75
CA MET A 129 -14.13 -5.06 1.10
C MET A 129 -15.14 -5.89 1.90
N VAL A 130 -15.15 -5.76 3.23
CA VAL A 130 -16.01 -6.52 4.18
C VAL A 130 -17.34 -5.82 4.47
N THR A 131 -17.41 -4.49 4.37
CA THR A 131 -18.59 -3.68 4.76
C THR A 131 -19.53 -3.32 3.61
N HIS A 132 -20.85 -3.39 3.84
CA HIS A 132 -21.85 -3.22 2.78
C HIS A 132 -21.83 -1.81 2.18
N HIS A 133 -22.38 -1.64 0.98
CA HIS A 133 -22.24 -0.41 0.16
C HIS A 133 -22.75 0.86 0.87
N GLY A 134 -23.57 0.72 1.92
CA GLY A 134 -24.08 1.82 2.74
C GLY A 134 -23.18 2.26 3.89
N ASP A 135 -22.16 1.47 4.24
CA ASP A 135 -21.32 1.74 5.41
C ASP A 135 -20.22 2.74 5.07
N ARG A 136 -20.40 3.98 5.56
CA ARG A 136 -19.43 5.07 5.32
C ARG A 136 -18.24 5.04 6.26
N TRP A 137 -18.32 4.36 7.41
CA TRP A 137 -17.27 4.35 8.44
C TRP A 137 -15.86 3.96 7.93
N PRO A 138 -15.67 3.03 6.96
CA PRO A 138 -14.35 2.69 6.44
C PRO A 138 -13.72 3.84 5.64
N LEU A 139 -14.54 4.69 5.01
CA LEU A 139 -14.06 5.88 4.31
C LEU A 139 -13.42 6.88 5.28
N TRP A 140 -13.86 6.93 6.53
CA TRP A 140 -13.23 7.79 7.54
C TRP A 140 -11.82 7.30 7.87
N LEU A 141 -11.61 5.98 7.94
CA LEU A 141 -10.27 5.41 8.08
C LEU A 141 -9.40 5.71 6.86
N PHE A 142 -9.98 5.58 5.67
CA PHE A 142 -9.29 5.94 4.42
C PHE A 142 -8.85 7.41 4.44
N TRP A 143 -9.75 8.34 4.74
CA TRP A 143 -9.43 9.77 4.81
C TRP A 143 -8.43 10.10 5.91
N ALA A 144 -8.53 9.46 7.08
CA ALA A 144 -7.54 9.60 8.14
C ALA A 144 -6.15 9.12 7.69
N GLY A 145 -6.09 8.01 6.94
CA GLY A 145 -4.85 7.49 6.35
C GLY A 145 -4.25 8.46 5.34
N VAL A 146 -5.06 9.01 4.45
CA VAL A 146 -4.65 10.01 3.45
C VAL A 146 -4.12 11.29 4.12
N VAL A 147 -4.82 11.80 5.13
CA VAL A 147 -4.39 12.99 5.88
C VAL A 147 -3.06 12.73 6.60
N LEU A 148 -2.90 11.57 7.23
CA LEU A 148 -1.67 11.22 7.91
C LEU A 148 -0.50 11.04 6.93
N ALA A 149 -0.75 10.45 5.76
CA ALA A 149 0.24 10.36 4.70
C ALA A 149 0.66 11.74 4.19
N ALA A 150 -0.31 12.63 3.94
CA ALA A 150 -0.04 14.00 3.52
C ALA A 150 0.76 14.78 4.59
N ALA A 151 0.40 14.63 5.87
CA ALA A 151 1.12 15.22 6.99
C ALA A 151 2.56 14.69 7.10
N ALA A 152 2.78 13.39 6.86
CA ALA A 152 4.11 12.80 6.86
C ALA A 152 4.99 13.37 5.73
N VAL A 153 4.43 13.53 4.51
CA VAL A 153 5.12 14.15 3.38
C VAL A 153 5.43 15.62 3.66
N ALA A 154 4.46 16.38 4.19
CA ALA A 154 4.66 17.78 4.55
C ALA A 154 5.75 17.95 5.63
N GLY A 155 5.75 17.10 6.65
CA GLY A 155 6.78 17.08 7.68
C GLY A 155 8.17 16.76 7.12
N TYR A 156 8.26 15.83 6.18
CA TYR A 156 9.52 15.50 5.49
C TYR A 156 10.05 16.68 4.67
N LEU A 157 9.19 17.32 3.86
CA LEU A 157 9.55 18.51 3.07
C LEU A 157 9.99 19.68 3.96
N ALA A 158 9.32 19.88 5.11
CA ALA A 158 9.69 20.91 6.06
C ALA A 158 11.07 20.64 6.68
N LYS A 159 11.39 19.38 6.98
CA LYS A 159 12.71 18.98 7.49
C LYS A 159 13.81 19.16 6.44
N ALA A 160 13.58 18.67 5.21
CA ALA A 160 14.52 18.84 4.10
C ALA A 160 14.81 20.32 3.80
N ARG A 161 13.80 21.19 3.83
CA ARG A 161 13.99 22.64 3.66
C ARG A 161 14.79 23.29 4.80
N ARG A 162 14.73 22.76 6.03
CA ARG A 162 15.53 23.29 7.15
C ARG A 162 16.99 22.92 6.99
N GLU A 163 17.30 21.68 6.63
CA GLU A 163 18.68 21.22 6.46
C GLU A 163 19.40 21.97 5.32
N VAL A 164 18.72 22.22 4.19
CA VAL A 164 19.26 23.01 3.07
C VAL A 164 19.52 24.48 3.41
N LYS A 165 18.86 25.05 4.43
CA LYS A 165 19.12 26.44 4.87
C LYS A 165 20.30 26.56 5.86
N THR A 166 20.85 25.44 6.31
CA THR A 166 21.96 25.39 7.29
C THR A 166 23.30 24.98 6.67
N SER A 167 23.36 24.74 5.35
CA SER A 167 24.60 24.61 4.57
C SER A 167 24.79 25.84 3.70
#